data_AF-A0A7V4FZY9-F1
#
_entry.id   AF-A0A7V4FZY9-F1
#
_cell.length_a   1.000
_cell.length_b   1.000
_cell.length_c   1.000
_cell.angle_alpha   90.00
_cell.angle_beta   90.00
_cell.angle_gamma   90.00
#
_symmetry.space_group_name_H-M   'P 1'
#
loop_
_entity.id
_entity.type
_entity.pdbx_description
1 polymer ?
#
loop_
_entity_poly.entity_id
_entity_poly.type
_entity_poly.pdbx_seq_one_letter_code
_entity_poly.pdbx_strand_id
1 'polypeptide(L)'
;MVTVYLVRNIPGVPLIRFDGSGMRTLMRHIASFTMPGPLREFLLGRLGPDHSLWSNLALGTPFILLAALGLLLPILVLLAIAVRKRTPRLFLLFPFILVANFTAMFLGLALDMRSSTPDELSHRPVMVMYFAVVAWVGGAAGLALIESRRLARIARPAILGLSVVLMVVPAVFGAGVHRLWALSGISPPLHIPKGLIGAAHYIRDHSASGDLFQDSLFDRFCVVAALSERRPFVSRSQTRIFRHADLVQERVEMIDDLTLVREASNVVATARRLGIRWFLLSRGDRVKWPEEIARHQVFESDGYKLYQFY
;
A
#
# COMPACT_ATOMS: atom_id res chain seq x y z
N MET A 1 -6.39 24.02 30.29
CA MET A 1 -6.04 23.18 29.12
C MET A 1 -7.35 22.67 28.53
N VAL A 2 -7.87 23.35 27.52
CA VAL A 2 -9.18 23.06 26.93
C VAL A 2 -8.97 22.03 25.82
N THR A 3 -9.25 20.78 26.11
CA THR A 3 -9.15 19.69 25.14
C THR A 3 -10.34 19.78 24.19
N VAL A 4 -10.07 20.11 22.92
CA VAL A 4 -11.07 20.07 21.85
C VAL A 4 -11.48 18.61 21.61
N TYR A 5 -12.50 18.15 22.33
CA TYR A 5 -13.10 16.80 22.23
C TYR A 5 -14.29 16.78 21.24
N LEU A 6 -14.23 17.61 20.20
CA LEU A 6 -15.29 17.76 19.19
C LEU A 6 -14.83 17.19 17.84
N VAL A 7 -14.48 15.91 17.80
CA VAL A 7 -14.44 15.17 16.53
C VAL A 7 -15.17 13.86 16.72
N ARG A 8 -16.29 13.75 16.02
CA ARG A 8 -17.21 12.61 15.95
C ARG A 8 -16.40 11.31 15.73
N ASN A 9 -16.55 10.33 16.62
CA ASN A 9 -16.06 8.97 16.40
C ASN A 9 -16.76 8.39 15.17
N ILE A 10 -16.15 8.53 14.00
CA ILE A 10 -16.55 7.78 12.80
C ILE A 10 -15.87 6.40 12.93
N PRO A 11 -16.62 5.29 13.04
CA PRO A 11 -16.04 3.97 13.11
C PRO A 11 -15.21 3.70 11.83
N GLY A 12 -13.91 3.47 11.95
CA GLY A 12 -13.03 3.33 10.77
C GLY A 12 -12.18 4.55 10.41
N VAL A 13 -12.11 5.57 11.27
CA VAL A 13 -11.16 6.69 11.12
C VAL A 13 -10.28 6.72 12.37
N PRO A 14 -8.95 6.60 12.24
CA PRO A 14 -8.07 6.67 13.41
C PRO A 14 -8.13 8.08 13.98
N LEU A 15 -8.23 8.15 15.30
CA LEU A 15 -8.20 9.39 16.04
C LEU A 15 -6.77 9.93 16.06
N ILE A 16 -6.60 11.22 15.79
CA ILE A 16 -5.32 11.88 16.05
C ILE A 16 -5.29 12.19 17.55
N ARG A 17 -4.42 11.51 18.30
CA ARG A 17 -4.16 11.74 19.72
C ARG A 17 -2.68 12.08 19.91
N PHE A 18 -2.41 13.28 20.40
CA PHE A 18 -1.05 13.73 20.76
C PHE A 18 -0.64 13.26 22.18
N ASP A 19 -1.16 12.12 22.64
CA ASP A 19 -0.90 11.55 23.97
C ASP A 19 0.20 10.48 23.95
N GLY A 20 0.73 10.14 22.77
CA GLY A 20 1.77 9.12 22.59
C GLY A 20 1.27 7.67 22.70
N SER A 21 -0.02 7.43 22.93
CA SER A 21 -0.60 6.09 23.11
C SER A 21 -0.44 5.19 21.88
N GLY A 22 -0.41 5.77 20.68
CA GLY A 22 -0.20 5.07 19.41
C GLY A 22 1.26 4.70 19.10
N MET A 23 2.23 5.27 19.82
CA MET A 23 3.66 5.18 19.50
C MET A 23 4.16 3.74 19.52
N ARG A 24 3.72 2.91 20.47
CA ARG A 24 4.16 1.51 20.58
C ARG A 24 3.77 0.69 19.35
N THR A 25 2.52 0.84 18.92
CA THR A 25 1.99 0.13 17.75
C THR A 25 2.68 0.61 16.48
N LEU A 26 2.89 1.92 16.36
CA LEU A 26 3.59 2.54 15.24
C LEU A 26 5.05 2.08 15.15
N MET A 27 5.78 2.08 16.27
CA MET A 27 7.18 1.62 16.30
C MET A 27 7.31 0.14 15.96
N ARG A 28 6.40 -0.73 16.44
CA ARG A 28 6.37 -2.13 16.02
C ARG A 28 6.08 -2.29 14.53
N HIS A 29 5.20 -1.45 13.98
CA HIS A 29 4.89 -1.45 12.55
C HIS A 29 6.12 -1.04 11.73
N ILE A 30 6.77 0.08 12.07
CA ILE A 30 8.02 0.52 11.41
C ILE A 30 9.11 -0.54 11.55
N ALA A 31 9.25 -1.14 12.74
CA ALA A 31 10.20 -2.21 12.98
C ALA A 31 10.02 -3.36 11.99
N SER A 32 8.77 -3.74 11.68
CA SER A 32 8.50 -4.82 10.73
C SER A 32 8.95 -4.52 9.30
N PHE A 33 9.14 -3.24 8.92
CA PHE A 33 9.61 -2.84 7.59
C PHE A 33 11.07 -2.40 7.54
N THR A 34 11.65 -2.00 8.66
CA THR A 34 13.07 -1.63 8.73
C THR A 34 13.96 -2.86 8.74
N MET A 35 15.08 -2.80 8.00
CA MET A 35 16.06 -3.88 7.96
C MET A 35 16.51 -4.26 9.38
N PRO A 36 16.61 -5.56 9.73
CA PRO A 36 17.17 -5.98 11.00
C PRO A 36 18.64 -5.54 11.06
N GLY A 37 19.04 -5.01 12.21
CA GLY A 37 20.40 -4.52 12.42
C GLY A 37 20.57 -3.84 13.78
N PRO A 38 21.81 -3.62 14.21
CA PRO A 38 22.11 -3.15 15.57
C PRO A 38 21.45 -1.80 15.90
N LEU A 39 21.36 -0.89 14.91
CA LEU A 39 20.71 0.40 15.08
C LEU A 39 19.20 0.26 15.33
N ARG A 40 18.53 -0.63 14.58
CA ARG A 40 17.11 -0.90 14.76
C ARG A 40 16.86 -1.50 16.14
N GLU A 41 17.64 -2.49 16.55
CA GLU A 41 17.50 -3.16 17.86
C GLU A 41 17.76 -2.20 19.01
N PHE A 42 18.80 -1.37 18.92
CA PHE A 42 19.10 -0.32 19.89
C PHE A 42 17.92 0.66 20.06
N LEU A 43 17.34 1.12 18.93
CA LEU A 43 16.23 2.06 18.95
C LEU A 43 14.94 1.40 19.47
N LEU A 44 14.67 0.15 19.13
CA LEU A 44 13.52 -0.58 19.66
C LEU A 44 13.63 -0.83 21.17
N GLY A 45 14.85 -0.99 21.69
CA GLY A 45 15.09 -1.09 23.14
C GLY A 45 14.95 0.23 23.90
N ARG A 46 14.99 1.38 23.20
CA ARG A 46 14.98 2.74 23.76
C ARG A 46 13.69 3.52 23.47
N LEU A 47 12.74 2.92 22.75
CA LEU A 47 11.48 3.53 22.33
C LEU A 47 10.31 2.66 22.81
N GLY A 48 9.27 3.29 23.36
CA GLY A 48 8.10 2.56 23.83
C GLY A 48 7.33 3.30 24.94
N PRO A 49 6.21 2.70 25.41
CA PRO A 49 5.40 3.32 26.47
C PRO A 49 6.12 3.34 27.82
N ASP A 50 7.10 2.46 27.99
CA ASP A 50 7.92 2.35 29.20
C ASP A 50 8.95 3.50 29.30
N HIS A 51 9.03 4.34 28.26
CA HIS A 51 9.95 5.47 28.16
C HIS A 51 9.18 6.79 28.16
N SER A 52 9.81 7.86 28.63
CA SER A 52 9.19 9.18 28.67
C SER A 52 8.79 9.68 27.27
N LEU A 53 7.72 10.48 27.20
CA LEU A 53 7.30 11.14 25.96
C LEU A 53 8.49 11.87 25.30
N TRP A 54 9.31 12.55 26.09
CA TRP A 54 10.50 13.26 25.61
C TRP A 54 11.56 12.34 25.02
N SER A 55 11.81 11.18 25.63
CA SER A 55 12.72 10.17 25.07
C SER A 55 12.20 9.67 23.72
N ASN A 56 10.90 9.38 23.65
CA ASN A 56 10.24 8.93 22.43
C ASN A 56 10.28 10.01 21.33
N LEU A 57 10.09 11.28 21.68
CA LEU A 57 10.19 12.39 20.72
C LEU A 57 11.63 12.61 20.27
N ALA A 58 12.59 12.64 21.19
CA ALA A 58 13.99 12.96 20.91
C ALA A 58 14.68 11.87 20.09
N LEU A 59 14.36 10.60 20.31
CA LEU A 59 14.95 9.46 19.58
C LEU A 59 14.07 8.98 18.42
N GLY A 60 12.75 8.99 18.60
CA GLY A 60 11.80 8.49 17.60
C GLY A 60 11.69 9.41 16.40
N THR A 61 11.62 10.73 16.62
CA THR A 61 11.53 11.71 15.52
C THR A 61 12.70 11.59 14.53
N PRO A 62 13.99 11.68 14.94
CA PRO A 62 15.09 11.55 14.00
C PRO A 62 15.14 10.17 13.35
N PHE A 63 14.76 9.10 14.06
CA PHE A 63 14.68 7.76 13.46
C PHE A 63 13.63 7.69 12.36
N ILE A 64 12.41 8.18 12.60
CA ILE A 64 11.32 8.20 11.62
C ILE A 64 11.71 9.06 10.41
N LEU A 65 12.28 10.24 10.66
CA LEU A 65 12.70 11.14 9.59
C LEU A 65 13.84 10.55 8.75
N LEU A 66 14.80 9.87 9.37
CA LEU A 66 15.87 9.15 8.66
C LEU A 66 15.32 7.93 7.91
N ALA A 67 14.36 7.20 8.47
CA ALA A 67 13.71 6.10 7.79
C ALA A 67 12.91 6.58 6.57
N ALA A 68 12.23 7.73 6.67
CA ALA A 68 11.40 8.28 5.60
C ALA A 68 12.19 9.03 4.51
N LEU A 69 13.22 9.80 4.89
CA LEU A 69 13.96 10.70 3.99
C LEU A 69 15.40 10.23 3.71
N GLY A 70 15.96 9.33 4.53
CA GLY A 70 17.34 8.87 4.39
C GLY A 70 18.34 10.02 4.38
N LEU A 71 19.25 9.99 3.40
CA LEU A 71 20.29 11.02 3.22
C LEU A 71 19.73 12.39 2.80
N LEU A 72 18.47 12.47 2.36
CA LEU A 72 17.87 13.76 1.99
C LEU A 72 17.71 14.67 3.20
N LEU A 73 17.53 14.12 4.41
CA LEU A 73 17.38 14.92 5.63
C LEU A 73 18.64 15.75 5.96
N PRO A 74 19.85 15.16 6.09
CA PRO A 74 21.06 15.96 6.31
C PRO A 74 21.37 16.87 5.11
N ILE A 75 21.13 16.42 3.87
CA ILE A 75 21.34 17.26 2.67
C ILE A 75 20.42 18.49 2.70
N LEU A 76 19.15 18.32 3.07
CA LEU A 76 18.18 19.40 3.24
C LEU A 76 18.69 20.46 4.21
N VAL A 77 19.18 20.05 5.39
CA VAL A 77 19.71 20.96 6.41
C VAL A 77 20.95 21.71 5.90
N LEU A 78 21.89 21.00 5.31
CA LEU A 78 23.13 21.59 4.77
C LEU A 78 22.84 22.59 3.65
N LEU A 79 21.97 22.22 2.70
CA LEU A 79 21.58 23.10 1.61
C LEU A 79 20.80 24.31 2.10
N ALA A 80 19.89 24.15 3.07
CA ALA A 80 19.20 25.27 3.70
C ALA A 80 20.18 26.27 4.30
N ILE A 81 21.20 25.80 5.03
CA ILE A 81 22.25 26.67 5.56
C ILE A 81 23.05 27.35 4.45
N ALA A 82 23.39 26.61 3.38
CA ALA A 82 24.18 27.12 2.26
C ALA A 82 23.45 28.21 1.46
N VAL A 83 22.14 28.05 1.22
CA VAL A 83 21.33 28.95 0.39
C VAL A 83 20.58 30.03 1.18
N ARG A 84 20.68 30.04 2.52
CA ARG A 84 19.90 30.93 3.43
C ARG A 84 20.02 32.42 3.16
N LYS A 85 21.17 32.87 2.63
CA LYS A 85 21.39 34.29 2.34
C LYS A 85 20.79 34.72 1.00
N ARG A 86 20.37 33.76 0.18
CA ARG A 86 19.96 33.97 -1.23
C ARG A 86 18.51 33.59 -1.49
N THR A 87 17.91 32.83 -0.57
CA THR A 87 16.55 32.34 -0.69
C THR A 87 15.66 33.05 0.32
N PRO A 88 14.46 33.52 -0.06
CA PRO A 88 13.51 34.07 0.90
C PRO A 88 13.18 33.08 2.01
N ARG A 89 13.00 33.58 3.24
CA ARG A 89 12.77 32.74 4.43
C ARG A 89 11.61 31.76 4.26
N LEU A 90 10.53 32.18 3.59
CA LEU A 90 9.37 31.32 3.35
C LEU A 90 9.73 30.06 2.55
N PHE A 91 10.46 30.21 1.45
CA PHE A 91 10.89 29.07 0.62
C PHE A 91 11.88 28.17 1.35
N LEU A 92 12.73 28.74 2.21
CA LEU A 92 13.66 27.96 3.03
C LEU A 92 12.94 27.17 4.11
N LEU A 93 11.90 27.73 4.74
CA LEU A 93 11.13 27.10 5.82
C LEU A 93 10.10 26.09 5.31
N PHE A 94 9.62 26.23 4.07
CA PHE A 94 8.58 25.38 3.49
C PHE A 94 8.82 23.87 3.66
N PRO A 95 9.97 23.28 3.27
CA PRO A 95 10.22 21.85 3.47
C PRO A 95 10.23 21.46 4.96
N PHE A 96 10.72 22.33 5.85
CA PHE A 96 10.71 22.07 7.30
C PHE A 96 9.31 22.10 7.89
N ILE A 97 8.42 22.96 7.39
CA ILE A 97 7.00 22.98 7.78
C ILE A 97 6.33 21.65 7.39
N LEU A 98 6.60 21.13 6.20
CA LEU A 98 6.07 19.83 5.77
C LEU A 98 6.64 18.67 6.59
N VAL A 99 7.93 18.69 6.91
CA VAL A 99 8.57 17.72 7.79
C VAL A 99 7.97 17.77 9.21
N ALA A 100 7.73 18.97 9.75
CA ALA A 100 7.09 19.15 11.04
C ALA A 100 5.64 18.66 11.03
N ASN A 101 4.87 19.00 9.97
CA ASN A 101 3.50 18.52 9.79
C ASN A 101 3.44 17.00 9.66
N PHE A 102 4.32 16.40 8.86
CA PHE A 102 4.45 14.95 8.74
C PHE A 102 4.74 14.33 10.11
N THR A 103 5.71 14.87 10.85
CA THR A 103 6.08 14.37 12.17
C THR A 103 4.89 14.46 13.14
N ALA A 104 4.18 15.59 13.15
CA ALA A 104 3.00 15.78 13.99
C ALA A 104 1.88 14.79 13.63
N MET A 105 1.60 14.60 12.34
CA MET A 105 0.62 13.63 11.88
C MET A 105 1.02 12.20 12.25
N PHE A 106 2.27 11.82 11.96
CA PHE A 106 2.77 10.48 12.15
C PHE A 106 2.85 10.09 13.62
N LEU A 107 3.34 10.99 14.48
CA LEU A 107 3.42 10.77 15.93
C LEU A 107 2.08 10.94 16.64
N GLY A 108 1.20 11.79 16.11
CA GLY A 108 -0.14 12.03 16.63
C GLY A 108 -1.18 11.02 16.15
N LEU A 109 -0.88 10.18 15.16
CA LEU A 109 -1.81 9.14 14.68
C LEU A 109 -1.96 8.05 15.74
N ALA A 110 -3.08 8.01 16.44
CA ALA A 110 -3.44 6.83 17.22
C ALA A 110 -3.93 5.77 16.24
N LEU A 111 -3.03 4.85 15.86
CA LEU A 111 -3.37 3.76 14.96
C LEU A 111 -4.44 2.86 15.60
N ASP A 112 -5.70 3.07 15.25
CA ASP A 112 -6.75 2.09 15.53
C ASP A 112 -6.73 1.02 14.43
N MET A 113 -5.92 -0.02 14.64
CA MET A 113 -5.78 -1.16 13.73
C MET A 113 -7.06 -2.00 13.61
N ARG A 114 -8.12 -1.70 14.39
CA ARG A 114 -9.38 -2.47 14.35
C ARG A 114 -10.26 -2.11 13.16
N SER A 115 -10.11 -0.91 12.59
CA SER A 115 -11.12 -0.35 11.71
C SER A 115 -10.57 0.34 10.44
N SER A 116 -9.25 0.56 10.36
CA SER A 116 -8.59 1.27 9.24
C SER A 116 -7.33 0.55 8.77
N THR A 117 -7.03 0.60 7.47
CA THR A 117 -5.70 0.28 6.92
C THR A 117 -4.72 1.39 7.29
N PRO A 118 -3.88 1.20 8.31
CA PRO A 118 -2.99 2.25 8.80
C PRO A 118 -1.93 2.64 7.77
N ASP A 119 -1.68 1.73 6.82
CA ASP A 119 -0.77 1.92 5.69
C ASP A 119 -1.23 3.06 4.77
N GLU A 120 -2.54 3.22 4.51
CA GLU A 120 -3.02 4.31 3.65
C GLU A 120 -2.86 5.70 4.29
N LEU A 121 -3.08 5.79 5.60
CA LEU A 121 -3.06 7.06 6.32
C LEU A 121 -1.65 7.51 6.68
N SER A 122 -0.71 6.57 6.79
CA SER A 122 0.71 6.86 6.93
C SER A 122 1.40 7.14 5.59
N HIS A 123 1.02 6.47 4.49
CA HIS A 123 1.68 6.68 3.19
C HIS A 123 1.40 8.05 2.56
N ARG A 124 0.15 8.56 2.62
CA ARG A 124 -0.20 9.82 1.92
C ARG A 124 0.61 11.03 2.42
N PRO A 125 0.74 11.27 3.75
CA PRO A 125 1.57 12.36 4.26
C PRO A 125 3.06 12.18 3.94
N VAL A 126 3.57 10.94 3.97
CA VAL A 126 4.96 10.63 3.61
C VAL A 126 5.23 11.06 2.16
N MET A 127 4.35 10.70 1.22
CA MET A 127 4.56 11.01 -0.20
C MET A 127 4.63 12.51 -0.48
N VAL A 128 3.73 13.30 0.11
CA VAL A 128 3.73 14.76 -0.06
C VAL A 128 4.99 15.38 0.53
N MET A 129 5.37 15.01 1.76
CA MET A 129 6.60 15.48 2.39
C MET A 129 7.82 15.09 1.55
N TYR A 130 7.92 13.82 1.16
CA TYR A 130 9.05 13.27 0.42
C TYR A 130 9.22 14.01 -0.92
N PHE A 131 8.15 14.14 -1.70
CA PHE A 131 8.18 14.86 -2.98
C PHE A 131 8.65 16.30 -2.80
N ALA A 132 8.11 17.02 -1.82
CA ALA A 132 8.48 18.41 -1.56
C ALA A 132 9.95 18.55 -1.12
N VAL A 133 10.43 17.66 -0.23
CA VAL A 133 11.83 17.65 0.22
C VAL A 133 12.76 17.33 -0.95
N VAL A 134 12.46 16.32 -1.76
CA VAL A 134 13.27 15.96 -2.93
C VAL A 134 13.32 17.10 -3.94
N ALA A 135 12.17 17.68 -4.29
CA ALA A 135 12.09 18.79 -5.23
C ALA A 135 12.86 20.01 -4.72
N TRP A 136 12.71 20.33 -3.43
CA TRP A 136 13.43 21.45 -2.81
C TRP A 136 14.93 21.20 -2.77
N VAL A 137 15.38 20.02 -2.35
CA VAL A 137 16.79 19.63 -2.32
C VAL A 137 17.39 19.69 -3.71
N GLY A 138 16.70 19.15 -4.72
CA GLY A 138 17.13 19.22 -6.12
C GLY A 138 17.26 20.66 -6.63
N GLY A 139 16.28 21.50 -6.34
CA GLY A 139 16.30 22.92 -6.71
C GLY A 139 17.42 23.70 -5.99
N ALA A 140 17.57 23.52 -4.69
CA ALA A 140 18.60 24.18 -3.88
C ALA A 140 20.02 23.73 -4.27
N ALA A 141 20.20 22.43 -4.55
CA ALA A 141 21.47 21.90 -5.07
C ALA A 141 21.78 22.47 -6.46
N GLY A 142 20.78 22.52 -7.35
CA GLY A 142 20.92 23.12 -8.67
C GLY A 142 21.31 24.60 -8.60
N LEU A 143 20.64 25.38 -7.75
CA LEU A 143 20.97 26.79 -7.51
C LEU A 143 22.41 26.94 -6.99
N ALA A 144 22.78 26.16 -5.97
CA ALA A 144 24.14 26.19 -5.41
C ALA A 144 25.21 25.83 -6.45
N LEU A 145 24.91 24.90 -7.37
CA LEU A 145 25.82 24.45 -8.41
C LEU A 145 25.99 25.47 -9.55
N ILE A 146 24.89 26.10 -9.99
CA ILE A 146 24.89 27.12 -11.05
C ILE A 146 25.60 28.39 -10.59
N GLU A 147 25.38 28.81 -9.34
CA GLU A 147 25.98 30.03 -8.79
C GLU A 147 27.45 29.88 -8.40
N SER A 148 27.95 28.65 -8.26
CA SER A 148 29.34 28.41 -7.92
C SER A 148 30.25 28.74 -9.10
N ARG A 149 31.03 29.84 -9.01
CA ARG A 149 31.98 30.25 -10.07
C ARG A 149 32.97 29.14 -10.48
N ARG A 150 33.34 28.27 -9.55
CA ARG A 150 34.27 27.15 -9.78
C ARG A 150 33.59 25.96 -10.45
N LEU A 151 32.34 25.67 -10.07
CA LEU A 151 31.62 24.48 -10.53
C LEU A 151 30.68 24.76 -11.70
N ALA A 152 30.35 26.01 -12.00
CA ALA A 152 29.36 26.39 -13.02
C ALA A 152 29.63 25.79 -14.41
N ARG A 153 30.90 25.63 -14.80
CA ARG A 153 31.26 25.01 -16.11
C ARG A 153 30.94 23.52 -16.16
N ILE A 154 31.07 22.84 -15.02
CA ILE A 154 30.81 21.40 -14.87
C ILE A 154 29.35 21.17 -14.46
N ALA A 155 28.71 22.17 -13.86
CA ALA A 155 27.37 22.11 -13.30
C ALA A 155 26.33 21.68 -14.32
N ARG A 156 26.30 22.34 -15.48
CA ARG A 156 25.32 22.06 -16.54
C ARG A 156 25.45 20.65 -17.12
N PRO A 157 26.64 20.19 -17.57
CA PRO A 157 26.78 18.82 -18.05
C PRO A 157 26.57 17.78 -16.93
N ALA A 158 26.96 18.08 -15.69
CA ALA A 158 26.72 17.17 -14.56
C ALA A 158 25.23 17.02 -14.22
N ILE A 159 24.47 18.12 -14.19
CA ILE A 159 23.01 18.07 -13.98
C ILE A 159 22.35 17.29 -15.12
N LEU A 160 22.71 17.59 -16.37
CA LEU A 160 22.12 16.92 -17.53
C LEU A 160 22.46 15.42 -17.54
N GLY A 161 23.71 15.06 -17.25
CA GLY A 161 24.15 13.67 -17.08
C GLY A 161 23.41 12.97 -15.94
N LEU A 162 23.27 13.63 -14.79
CA LEU A 162 22.53 13.08 -13.66
C LEU A 162 21.05 12.90 -13.99
N SER A 163 20.41 13.83 -14.69
CA SER A 163 19.03 13.70 -15.16
C SER A 163 18.87 12.49 -16.08
N VAL A 164 19.79 12.29 -17.03
CA VAL A 164 19.79 11.09 -17.89
C VAL A 164 19.94 9.83 -17.05
N VAL A 165 20.89 9.78 -16.12
CA VAL A 165 21.08 8.62 -15.22
C VAL A 165 19.82 8.35 -14.39
N LEU A 166 19.19 9.39 -13.84
CA LEU A 166 17.95 9.27 -13.07
C LEU A 166 16.76 8.78 -13.91
N MET A 167 16.79 8.90 -15.24
CA MET A 167 15.80 8.30 -16.14
C MET A 167 16.16 6.85 -16.50
N VAL A 168 17.46 6.54 -16.66
CA VAL A 168 17.93 5.18 -16.97
C VAL A 168 17.73 4.23 -15.79
N VAL A 169 18.00 4.68 -14.56
CA VAL A 169 17.86 3.86 -13.35
C VAL A 169 16.46 3.24 -13.22
N PRO A 170 15.35 3.98 -13.24
CA PRO A 170 14.02 3.37 -13.20
C PRO A 170 13.69 2.58 -14.47
N ALA A 171 14.23 2.92 -15.64
CA ALA A 171 14.01 2.13 -16.86
C ALA A 171 14.64 0.73 -16.77
N VAL A 172 15.85 0.62 -16.19
CA VAL A 172 16.59 -0.64 -16.08
C VAL A 172 16.19 -1.43 -14.83
N PHE A 173 16.07 -0.77 -13.68
CA PHE A 173 15.82 -1.41 -12.40
C PHE A 173 14.33 -1.42 -11.99
N GLY A 174 13.47 -0.65 -12.69
CA GLY A 174 12.05 -0.50 -12.35
C GLY A 174 11.25 -1.79 -12.42
N ALA A 175 11.57 -2.67 -13.39
CA ALA A 175 10.88 -3.95 -13.59
C ALA A 175 10.96 -4.90 -12.38
N GLY A 176 11.81 -4.61 -11.39
CA GLY A 176 11.97 -5.39 -10.16
C GLY A 176 11.66 -4.62 -8.88
N VAL A 177 11.22 -3.36 -8.94
CA VAL A 177 11.02 -2.55 -7.71
C VAL A 177 9.99 -3.18 -6.77
N HIS A 178 8.92 -3.77 -7.31
CA HIS A 178 7.93 -4.51 -6.53
C HIS A 178 8.48 -5.82 -5.92
N ARG A 179 9.65 -6.29 -6.35
CA ARG A 179 10.35 -7.48 -5.81
C ARG A 179 11.41 -7.11 -4.77
N LEU A 180 11.57 -5.83 -4.45
CA LEU A 180 12.51 -5.39 -3.42
C LEU A 180 12.13 -6.05 -2.09
N TRP A 181 13.14 -6.56 -1.39
CA TRP A 181 12.95 -7.28 -0.13
C TRP A 181 12.19 -6.45 0.93
N ALA A 182 12.35 -5.13 0.94
CA ALA A 182 11.58 -4.22 1.80
C ALA A 182 10.05 -4.29 1.56
N LEU A 183 9.62 -4.68 0.35
CA LEU A 183 8.22 -4.90 0.00
C LEU A 183 7.79 -6.35 0.13
N SER A 184 8.69 -7.32 0.29
CA SER A 184 8.32 -8.75 0.35
C SER A 184 7.38 -9.13 1.50
N GLY A 185 7.37 -8.35 2.59
CA GLY A 185 6.43 -8.49 3.70
C GLY A 185 5.06 -7.83 3.49
N ILE A 186 4.94 -6.88 2.55
CA ILE A 186 3.72 -6.07 2.28
C ILE A 186 3.07 -6.48 0.95
N SER A 187 3.91 -6.75 -0.04
CA SER A 187 3.58 -7.15 -1.40
C SER A 187 4.53 -8.29 -1.75
N PRO A 188 4.22 -9.53 -1.33
CA PRO A 188 4.97 -10.70 -1.79
C PRO A 188 5.05 -10.64 -3.32
N PRO A 189 6.14 -11.11 -3.95
CA PRO A 189 6.29 -11.07 -5.39
C PRO A 189 5.11 -11.79 -6.06
N LEU A 190 4.15 -10.99 -6.52
CA LEU A 190 2.89 -11.42 -7.10
C LEU A 190 3.18 -11.96 -8.49
N HIS A 191 3.46 -13.26 -8.55
CA HIS A 191 3.49 -13.99 -9.81
C HIS A 191 2.05 -14.30 -10.17
N ILE A 192 1.45 -13.44 -11.00
CA ILE A 192 0.09 -13.64 -11.49
C ILE A 192 0.15 -14.56 -12.71
N PRO A 193 -0.44 -15.76 -12.67
CA PRO A 193 -0.42 -16.68 -13.81
C PRO A 193 -1.13 -16.09 -15.02
N LYS A 194 -0.63 -16.39 -16.24
CA LYS A 194 -1.21 -15.88 -17.48
C LYS A 194 -2.66 -16.32 -17.64
N GLY A 195 -2.99 -17.57 -17.29
CA GLY A 195 -4.38 -18.05 -17.30
C GLY A 195 -5.34 -17.24 -16.41
N LEU A 196 -4.89 -16.76 -15.24
CA LEU A 196 -5.70 -15.91 -14.35
C LEU A 196 -5.98 -14.54 -14.99
N ILE A 197 -4.96 -13.95 -15.62
CA ILE A 197 -5.08 -12.69 -16.37
C ILE A 197 -6.04 -12.87 -17.56
N GLY A 198 -5.87 -13.96 -18.31
CA GLY A 198 -6.74 -14.30 -19.44
C GLY A 198 -8.20 -14.47 -19.02
N ALA A 199 -8.46 -15.18 -17.92
CA ALA A 199 -9.81 -15.33 -17.38
C ALA A 199 -10.42 -13.98 -16.95
N ALA A 200 -9.64 -13.11 -16.29
CA ALA A 200 -10.11 -11.80 -15.88
C ALA A 200 -10.45 -10.90 -17.08
N HIS A 201 -9.63 -10.91 -18.13
CA HIS A 201 -9.94 -10.21 -19.39
C HIS A 201 -11.16 -10.80 -20.08
N TYR A 202 -11.29 -12.13 -20.11
CA TYR A 202 -12.47 -12.77 -20.67
C TYR A 202 -13.75 -12.31 -19.96
N ILE A 203 -13.76 -12.28 -18.63
CA ILE A 203 -14.87 -11.72 -17.85
C ILE A 203 -15.12 -10.27 -18.26
N ARG A 204 -14.08 -9.42 -18.30
CA ARG A 204 -14.20 -8.00 -18.66
C ARG A 204 -14.94 -7.80 -19.98
N ASP A 205 -14.55 -8.58 -21.00
CA ASP A 205 -15.01 -8.41 -22.38
C ASP A 205 -16.39 -9.03 -22.63
N HIS A 206 -16.81 -10.00 -21.81
CA HIS A 206 -18.05 -10.78 -22.03
C HIS A 206 -19.11 -10.60 -20.93
N SER A 207 -18.88 -9.76 -19.93
CA SER A 207 -19.81 -9.52 -18.81
C SER A 207 -20.36 -8.10 -18.78
N ALA A 208 -21.56 -7.95 -18.22
CA ALA A 208 -22.13 -6.64 -17.92
C ALA A 208 -21.50 -6.04 -16.64
N SER A 209 -21.51 -4.72 -16.50
CA SER A 209 -20.91 -4.01 -15.36
C SER A 209 -21.52 -4.37 -14.00
N GLY A 210 -22.75 -4.88 -13.99
CA GLY A 210 -23.46 -5.34 -12.79
C GLY A 210 -23.23 -6.82 -12.44
N ASP A 211 -22.56 -7.58 -13.31
CA ASP A 211 -22.34 -9.00 -13.09
C ASP A 211 -21.40 -9.23 -11.92
N LEU A 212 -21.74 -10.23 -11.10
CA LEU A 212 -20.86 -10.72 -10.03
C LEU A 212 -20.07 -11.93 -10.51
N PHE A 213 -18.80 -11.95 -10.11
CA PHE A 213 -17.97 -13.14 -10.25
C PHE A 213 -17.63 -13.73 -8.88
N GLN A 214 -17.25 -15.00 -8.83
CA GLN A 214 -16.62 -15.59 -7.67
C GLN A 214 -15.36 -16.35 -8.11
N ASP A 215 -14.24 -16.07 -7.45
CA ASP A 215 -13.02 -16.88 -7.55
C ASP A 215 -13.02 -17.92 -6.42
N SER A 216 -12.68 -19.17 -6.73
CA SER A 216 -12.56 -20.25 -5.73
C SER A 216 -11.54 -19.95 -4.64
N LEU A 217 -10.53 -19.11 -4.92
CA LEU A 217 -9.56 -18.62 -3.93
C LEU A 217 -9.96 -17.28 -3.29
N PHE A 218 -11.20 -16.84 -3.50
CA PHE A 218 -11.77 -15.62 -2.95
C PHE A 218 -11.00 -14.35 -3.33
N ASP A 219 -10.39 -14.31 -4.52
CA ASP A 219 -9.64 -13.19 -5.07
C ASP A 219 -8.77 -12.49 -4.00
N ARG A 220 -7.95 -13.27 -3.31
CA ARG A 220 -7.19 -12.86 -2.11
C ARG A 220 -6.32 -11.62 -2.33
N PHE A 221 -5.92 -11.39 -3.57
CA PHE A 221 -5.06 -10.29 -3.99
C PHE A 221 -5.81 -9.22 -4.80
N CYS A 222 -7.14 -9.32 -4.91
CA CYS A 222 -8.00 -8.43 -5.69
C CYS A 222 -7.60 -8.31 -7.16
N VAL A 223 -6.90 -9.31 -7.70
CA VAL A 223 -6.35 -9.30 -9.07
C VAL A 223 -7.47 -9.44 -10.08
N VAL A 224 -8.36 -10.41 -9.85
CA VAL A 224 -9.45 -10.68 -10.80
C VAL A 224 -10.43 -9.52 -10.79
N ALA A 225 -10.81 -9.02 -9.62
CA ALA A 225 -11.68 -7.85 -9.49
C ALA A 225 -11.09 -6.61 -10.18
N ALA A 226 -9.79 -6.35 -9.97
CA ALA A 226 -9.13 -5.19 -10.57
C ALA A 226 -9.00 -5.29 -12.09
N LEU A 227 -8.65 -6.47 -12.63
CA LEU A 227 -8.45 -6.65 -14.08
C LEU A 227 -9.77 -6.81 -14.84
N SER A 228 -10.74 -7.51 -14.26
CA SER A 228 -12.06 -7.71 -14.86
C SER A 228 -12.98 -6.49 -14.73
N GLU A 229 -12.67 -5.59 -13.79
CA GLU A 229 -13.54 -4.48 -13.39
C GLU A 229 -14.94 -4.97 -12.98
N ARG A 230 -15.02 -6.14 -12.36
CA ARG A 230 -16.25 -6.73 -11.81
C ARG A 230 -16.15 -6.90 -10.31
N ARG A 231 -17.30 -6.98 -9.65
CA ARG A 231 -17.36 -7.14 -8.21
C ARG A 231 -17.33 -8.63 -7.86
N PRO A 232 -16.45 -9.08 -6.95
CA PRO A 232 -16.55 -10.43 -6.43
C PRO A 232 -17.78 -10.54 -5.53
N PHE A 233 -18.43 -11.71 -5.51
CA PHE A 233 -19.51 -11.99 -4.56
C PHE A 233 -18.98 -11.97 -3.11
N VAL A 234 -17.84 -12.61 -2.88
CA VAL A 234 -17.04 -12.43 -1.66
C VAL A 234 -15.54 -12.51 -1.99
N SER A 235 -14.77 -11.63 -1.34
CA SER A 235 -13.30 -11.64 -1.37
C SER A 235 -12.74 -11.78 0.04
N ARG A 236 -11.68 -12.60 0.18
CA ARG A 236 -10.87 -12.70 1.40
C ARG A 236 -9.52 -12.03 1.15
N SER A 237 -9.53 -10.71 1.06
CA SER A 237 -8.31 -9.92 0.88
C SER A 237 -7.28 -10.21 1.98
N GLN A 238 -5.99 -10.13 1.64
CA GLN A 238 -4.92 -10.27 2.65
C GLN A 238 -5.06 -9.28 3.80
N THR A 239 -5.54 -8.07 3.50
CA THR A 239 -5.92 -7.09 4.50
C THR A 239 -7.19 -7.55 5.22
N ARG A 240 -7.06 -7.91 6.49
CA ARG A 240 -8.23 -8.24 7.33
C ARG A 240 -9.00 -6.97 7.65
N ILE A 241 -10.11 -6.77 6.96
CA ILE A 241 -11.08 -5.73 7.29
C ILE A 241 -12.08 -6.35 8.26
N PHE A 242 -12.07 -5.94 9.52
CA PHE A 242 -12.96 -6.49 10.56
C PHE A 242 -14.43 -6.05 10.40
N ARG A 243 -14.71 -5.10 9.51
CA ARG A 243 -16.07 -4.64 9.23
C ARG A 243 -16.82 -5.72 8.44
N HIS A 244 -17.98 -6.14 8.95
CA HIS A 244 -18.84 -7.19 8.36
C HIS A 244 -18.13 -8.55 8.22
N ALA A 245 -17.21 -8.89 9.13
CA ALA A 245 -16.48 -10.16 9.10
C ALA A 245 -17.41 -11.38 9.18
N ASP A 246 -18.51 -11.25 9.92
CA ASP A 246 -19.63 -12.19 10.01
C ASP A 246 -20.29 -12.43 8.65
N LEU A 247 -20.66 -11.37 7.94
CA LEU A 247 -21.26 -11.48 6.59
C LEU A 247 -20.27 -12.06 5.56
N VAL A 248 -18.99 -11.70 5.66
CA VAL A 248 -17.94 -12.28 4.80
C VAL A 248 -17.83 -13.78 5.05
N GLN A 249 -17.88 -14.20 6.31
CA GLN A 249 -17.82 -15.61 6.67
C GLN A 249 -19.04 -16.39 6.18
N GLU A 250 -20.25 -15.84 6.37
CA GLU A 250 -21.50 -16.42 5.84
C GLU A 250 -21.44 -16.61 4.33
N ARG A 251 -20.98 -15.58 3.58
CA ARG A 251 -20.84 -15.68 2.12
C ARG A 251 -19.80 -16.71 1.69
N VAL A 252 -18.73 -16.89 2.45
CA VAL A 252 -17.76 -17.94 2.15
C VAL A 252 -18.39 -19.31 2.31
N GLU A 253 -19.14 -19.54 3.38
CA GLU A 253 -19.86 -20.81 3.59
C GLU A 253 -20.84 -21.08 2.45
N MET A 254 -21.54 -20.06 1.94
CA MET A 254 -22.40 -20.19 0.75
C MET A 254 -21.63 -20.62 -0.51
N ILE A 255 -20.39 -20.15 -0.70
CA ILE A 255 -19.54 -20.55 -1.82
C ILE A 255 -19.03 -21.97 -1.63
N ASP A 256 -18.59 -22.32 -0.42
CA ASP A 256 -18.15 -23.66 -0.08
C ASP A 256 -19.28 -24.67 -0.36
N ASP A 257 -20.51 -24.37 0.05
CA ASP A 257 -21.70 -25.15 -0.25
C ASP A 257 -21.96 -25.26 -1.75
N LEU A 258 -21.86 -24.15 -2.50
CA LEU A 258 -22.01 -24.16 -3.97
C LEU A 258 -21.02 -25.12 -4.63
N THR A 259 -19.77 -25.21 -4.16
CA THR A 259 -18.77 -26.15 -4.72
C THR A 259 -19.10 -27.62 -4.48
N LEU A 260 -19.97 -27.92 -3.51
CA LEU A 260 -20.34 -29.28 -3.11
C LEU A 260 -21.63 -29.79 -3.76
N VAL A 261 -22.38 -28.94 -4.46
CA VAL A 261 -23.63 -29.30 -5.16
C VAL A 261 -23.35 -30.30 -6.28
N ARG A 262 -24.15 -31.38 -6.34
CA ARG A 262 -23.97 -32.49 -7.29
C ARG A 262 -24.99 -32.53 -8.42
N GLU A 263 -26.02 -31.69 -8.38
CA GLU A 263 -27.08 -31.67 -9.39
C GLU A 263 -26.99 -30.37 -10.20
N ALA A 264 -27.01 -30.49 -11.54
CA ALA A 264 -26.70 -29.37 -12.44
C ALA A 264 -27.70 -28.22 -12.31
N SER A 265 -28.99 -28.58 -12.22
CA SER A 265 -30.11 -27.67 -11.95
C SER A 265 -29.87 -26.84 -10.68
N ASN A 266 -29.43 -27.50 -9.60
CA ASN A 266 -29.18 -26.87 -8.31
C ASN A 266 -27.93 -25.98 -8.31
N VAL A 267 -26.89 -26.32 -9.09
CA VAL A 267 -25.71 -25.44 -9.25
C VAL A 267 -26.15 -24.11 -9.86
N VAL A 268 -26.86 -24.15 -11.00
CA VAL A 268 -27.32 -22.95 -11.71
C VAL A 268 -28.33 -22.17 -10.87
N ALA A 269 -29.28 -22.85 -10.22
CA ALA A 269 -30.27 -22.21 -9.36
C ALA A 269 -29.61 -21.51 -8.16
N THR A 270 -28.62 -22.16 -7.52
CA THR A 270 -27.89 -21.58 -6.39
C THR A 270 -27.06 -20.38 -6.85
N ALA A 271 -26.32 -20.49 -7.96
CA ALA A 271 -25.55 -19.39 -8.50
C ALA A 271 -26.45 -18.18 -8.85
N ARG A 272 -27.61 -18.42 -9.49
CA ARG A 272 -28.59 -17.38 -9.80
C ARG A 272 -29.17 -16.74 -8.54
N ARG A 273 -29.48 -17.53 -7.49
CA ARG A 273 -29.95 -17.02 -6.19
C ARG A 273 -28.92 -16.10 -5.53
N LEU A 274 -27.63 -16.44 -5.65
CA LEU A 274 -26.52 -15.63 -5.13
C LEU A 274 -26.15 -14.44 -6.04
N GLY A 275 -26.75 -14.35 -7.23
CA GLY A 275 -26.39 -13.34 -8.24
C GLY A 275 -25.03 -13.57 -8.91
N ILE A 276 -24.43 -14.76 -8.72
CA ILE A 276 -23.14 -15.12 -9.30
C ILE A 276 -23.38 -15.56 -10.73
N ARG A 277 -22.84 -14.80 -11.68
CA ARG A 277 -22.91 -15.14 -13.10
C ARG A 277 -21.66 -15.88 -13.56
N TRP A 278 -20.52 -15.49 -13.02
CA TRP A 278 -19.19 -16.00 -13.39
C TRP A 278 -18.55 -16.72 -12.22
N PHE A 279 -18.05 -17.93 -12.43
CA PHE A 279 -17.28 -18.66 -11.43
C PHE A 279 -15.92 -19.05 -12.00
N LEU A 280 -14.86 -18.56 -11.37
CA LEU A 280 -13.49 -18.87 -11.71
C LEU A 280 -12.96 -19.94 -10.76
N LEU A 281 -12.68 -21.12 -11.31
CA LEU A 281 -12.03 -22.20 -10.60
C LEU A 281 -10.51 -22.10 -10.79
N SER A 282 -9.80 -21.91 -9.68
CA SER A 282 -8.35 -21.84 -9.65
C SER A 282 -7.69 -23.19 -9.88
N ARG A 283 -6.42 -23.16 -10.31
CA ARG A 283 -5.64 -24.37 -10.58
C ARG A 283 -5.52 -25.26 -9.35
N GLY A 284 -5.99 -26.50 -9.46
CA GLY A 284 -5.87 -27.53 -8.42
C GLY A 284 -7.08 -27.62 -7.49
N ASP A 285 -7.96 -26.61 -7.49
CA ASP A 285 -9.23 -26.67 -6.77
C ASP A 285 -10.18 -27.65 -7.45
N ARG A 286 -11.07 -28.24 -6.65
CA ARG A 286 -12.04 -29.24 -7.12
C ARG A 286 -13.44 -28.83 -6.71
N VAL A 287 -14.37 -29.04 -7.62
CA VAL A 287 -15.81 -28.91 -7.39
C VAL A 287 -16.44 -30.30 -7.53
N LYS A 288 -17.55 -30.54 -6.83
CA LYS A 288 -18.36 -31.77 -6.96
C LYS A 288 -19.50 -31.61 -7.96
N TRP A 289 -19.45 -30.55 -8.78
CA TRP A 289 -20.42 -30.29 -9.83
C TRP A 289 -20.49 -31.47 -10.79
N PRO A 290 -21.68 -31.76 -11.33
CA PRO A 290 -21.82 -32.86 -12.26
C PRO A 290 -21.20 -32.51 -13.61
N GLU A 291 -20.95 -33.53 -14.43
CA GLU A 291 -20.18 -33.39 -15.67
C GLU A 291 -20.82 -32.40 -16.66
N GLU A 292 -22.15 -32.26 -16.64
CA GLU A 292 -22.86 -31.32 -17.51
C GLU A 292 -22.48 -29.87 -17.22
N ILE A 293 -22.11 -29.50 -15.98
CA ILE A 293 -21.59 -28.16 -15.70
C ILE A 293 -20.07 -28.15 -15.82
N ALA A 294 -19.39 -29.16 -15.28
CA ALA A 294 -17.94 -29.20 -15.18
C ALA A 294 -17.23 -29.17 -16.54
N ARG A 295 -17.87 -29.67 -17.60
CA ARG A 295 -17.37 -29.70 -18.99
C ARG A 295 -17.78 -28.49 -19.84
N HIS A 296 -18.66 -27.63 -19.34
CA HIS A 296 -19.12 -26.43 -20.06
C HIS A 296 -18.44 -25.17 -19.52
N GLN A 297 -17.11 -25.19 -19.45
CA GLN A 297 -16.33 -23.99 -19.23
C GLN A 297 -16.32 -23.11 -20.48
N VAL A 298 -16.44 -21.79 -20.29
CA VAL A 298 -16.39 -20.80 -21.38
C VAL A 298 -14.96 -20.32 -21.67
N PHE A 299 -14.03 -20.54 -20.72
CA PHE A 299 -12.62 -20.25 -20.89
C PHE A 299 -11.77 -21.23 -20.05
N GLU A 300 -10.65 -21.67 -20.60
CA GLU A 300 -9.66 -22.48 -19.91
C GLU A 300 -8.24 -22.09 -20.31
N SER A 301 -7.36 -21.85 -19.33
CA SER A 301 -5.96 -21.54 -19.56
C SER A 301 -5.12 -21.81 -18.31
N ASP A 302 -3.96 -22.46 -18.47
CA ASP A 302 -3.03 -22.80 -17.36
C ASP A 302 -3.68 -23.52 -16.16
N GLY A 303 -4.76 -24.28 -16.40
CA GLY A 303 -5.54 -24.98 -15.37
C GLY A 303 -6.56 -24.12 -14.62
N TYR A 304 -6.73 -22.85 -14.99
CA TYR A 304 -7.86 -22.02 -14.58
C TYR A 304 -9.05 -22.30 -15.50
N LYS A 305 -10.23 -22.46 -14.91
CA LYS A 305 -11.48 -22.71 -15.65
C LYS A 305 -12.51 -21.66 -15.27
N LEU A 306 -13.11 -21.04 -16.27
CA LEU A 306 -14.17 -20.05 -16.07
C LEU A 306 -15.51 -20.64 -16.51
N TYR A 307 -16.50 -20.52 -15.65
CA TYR A 307 -17.86 -20.98 -15.89
C TYR A 307 -18.81 -19.79 -15.92
N GLN A 308 -19.77 -19.83 -16.84
CA GLN A 308 -20.89 -18.89 -16.92
C GLN A 308 -22.19 -19.64 -16.67
N PHE A 309 -23.01 -19.16 -15.74
CA PHE A 309 -24.23 -19.88 -15.36
C PHE A 309 -25.50 -19.45 -16.11
N TYR A 310 -25.58 -18.19 -16.57
CA TYR A 310 -26.72 -17.62 -17.30
C TYR A 310 -26.38 -16.32 -18.04
#